data_AF-A0A964Q1P5-F1
#
_entry.id   AF-A0A964Q1P5-F1
#
_cell.length_a   1.000
_cell.length_b   1.000
_cell.length_c   1.000
_cell.angle_alpha   90.00
_cell.angle_beta   90.00
_cell.angle_gamma   90.00
#
_symmetry.space_group_name_H-M   'P 1'
#
loop_
_entity.id
_entity.type
_entity.pdbx_description
1 polymer ?
#
loop_
_entity_poly.entity_id
_entity_poly.type
_entity_poly.pdbx_seq_one_letter_code
_entity_poly.pdbx_strand_id
1 'polypeptide(L)'
;MPPFRVSLVILLSWICANAFLFYAEVLPRWRAGQPPLFTIDLADEAGNVRPYVQWKVLVRNEEFLKLTTGIDLVEGKEDEFILWADYKPPNPLKQKKDFLWLKHLRSEFKVHRDGDLLAAYARVSIESFRGVQIPLTMEMNGEIKNRLFHPVLTTDTLAGQKTIPLSPMQVPVNGGMFQPFHPVHRIMGLFPGRTWVQPSFDPLAMALSTSLAGLDGQEPVGTVLAKVRAGLESVNWKGKSFACQVIEFNGHEMEALVWVDVVHGAVLRQKVKFSGAFEWELVRID
;
A
#
# COMPACT_ATOMS: atom_id res chain seq x y z
N MET A 1 -0.72 26.40 -53.70
CA MET A 1 -0.43 26.63 -52.26
C MET A 1 -1.71 26.38 -51.47
N PRO A 2 -1.69 25.64 -50.36
CA PRO A 2 -2.89 25.43 -49.56
C PRO A 2 -3.45 26.77 -49.06
N PRO A 3 -4.77 26.91 -48.92
CA PRO A 3 -5.39 28.13 -48.41
C PRO A 3 -4.88 28.44 -46.99
N PHE A 4 -4.60 29.72 -46.70
CA PHE A 4 -4.09 30.17 -45.39
C PHE A 4 -4.89 29.61 -44.20
N ARG A 5 -6.22 29.51 -44.35
CA ARG A 5 -7.11 28.96 -43.31
C ARG A 5 -6.83 27.49 -43.01
N VAL A 6 -6.52 26.68 -44.01
CA VAL A 6 -6.22 25.25 -43.84
C VAL A 6 -4.87 25.09 -43.13
N SER A 7 -3.87 25.87 -43.52
CA SER A 7 -2.56 25.89 -42.85
C SER A 7 -2.68 26.32 -41.38
N LEU A 8 -3.53 27.30 -41.08
CA LEU A 8 -3.79 27.75 -39.70
C LEU A 8 -4.42 26.64 -38.83
N VAL A 9 -5.42 25.94 -39.35
CA VAL A 9 -6.09 24.84 -38.63
C VAL A 9 -5.11 23.70 -38.35
N ILE A 10 -4.26 23.34 -39.31
CA ILE A 10 -3.23 22.30 -39.11
C ILE A 10 -2.24 22.71 -38.02
N LEU A 11 -1.75 23.96 -38.05
CA LEU A 11 -0.84 24.50 -37.04
C LEU A 11 -1.47 24.50 -35.64
N LEU A 12 -2.71 24.97 -35.51
CA LEU A 12 -3.43 24.97 -34.23
C LEU A 12 -3.66 23.55 -33.71
N SER A 13 -4.09 22.62 -34.57
CA SER A 13 -4.25 21.22 -34.19
C SER A 13 -2.93 20.61 -33.70
N TRP A 14 -1.82 20.95 -34.36
CA TRP A 14 -0.50 20.46 -33.97
C TRP A 14 -0.05 21.04 -32.62
N ILE A 15 -0.25 22.33 -32.39
CA ILE A 15 0.05 22.98 -31.11
C ILE A 15 -0.81 22.40 -29.99
N CYS A 16 -2.12 22.22 -30.21
CA CYS A 16 -3.02 21.61 -29.22
C CYS A 16 -2.61 20.17 -28.89
N ALA A 17 -2.27 19.36 -29.89
CA ALA A 17 -1.82 17.99 -29.66
C ALA A 17 -0.50 17.94 -28.86
N ASN A 18 0.47 18.80 -29.19
CA ASN A 18 1.74 18.87 -28.46
C ASN A 18 1.58 19.45 -27.06
N ALA A 19 0.73 20.47 -26.88
CA ALA A 19 0.42 21.03 -25.56
C ALA A 19 -0.29 20.00 -24.68
N PHE A 20 -1.22 19.24 -25.24
CA PHE A 20 -1.88 18.13 -24.55
C PHE A 20 -0.89 17.03 -24.17
N LEU A 21 -0.03 16.60 -25.10
CA LEU A 21 0.99 15.59 -24.83
C LEU A 21 2.00 16.08 -23.78
N PHE A 22 2.45 17.33 -23.87
CA PHE A 22 3.31 17.94 -22.85
C PHE A 22 2.61 17.98 -21.48
N TYR A 23 1.35 18.40 -21.44
CA TYR A 23 0.55 18.45 -20.21
C TYR A 23 0.32 17.07 -19.58
N ALA A 24 0.10 16.04 -20.40
CA ALA A 24 -0.20 14.68 -19.95
C ALA A 24 1.06 13.88 -19.60
N GLU A 25 2.16 14.03 -20.35
CA GLU A 25 3.34 13.16 -20.24
C GLU A 25 4.55 13.83 -19.59
N VAL A 26 4.77 15.12 -19.85
CA VAL A 26 6.01 15.83 -19.46
C VAL A 26 5.80 16.64 -18.20
N LEU A 27 4.70 17.39 -18.12
CA LEU A 27 4.38 18.24 -16.97
C LEU A 27 4.29 17.44 -15.66
N PRO A 28 3.73 16.22 -15.60
CA PRO A 28 3.73 15.43 -14.36
C PRO A 28 5.14 15.02 -13.92
N ARG A 29 6.08 14.85 -14.86
CA ARG A 29 7.49 14.57 -14.53
C ARG A 29 8.20 15.79 -13.95
N TRP A 30 7.72 16.99 -14.27
CA TRP A 30 8.25 18.26 -13.75
C TRP A 30 7.59 18.70 -12.45
N ARG A 31 6.42 18.17 -12.10
CA ARG A 31 5.82 18.32 -10.77
C ARG A 31 6.58 17.47 -9.75
N ALA A 32 7.79 17.91 -9.40
CA ALA A 32 8.58 17.32 -8.35
C ALA A 32 7.78 17.28 -7.04
N GLY A 33 7.80 16.14 -6.36
CA GLY A 33 7.22 16.00 -5.02
C GLY A 33 5.86 15.32 -4.92
N GLN A 34 5.10 15.15 -6.02
CA GLN A 34 3.84 14.41 -5.98
C GLN A 34 4.03 12.90 -6.17
N PRO A 35 3.33 12.05 -5.39
CA PRO A 35 3.36 10.60 -5.58
C PRO A 35 2.92 10.20 -7.00
N PRO A 36 3.40 9.07 -7.54
CA PRO A 36 2.84 8.52 -8.76
C PRO A 36 1.34 8.24 -8.57
N LEU A 37 0.55 8.45 -9.61
CA LEU A 37 -0.88 8.16 -9.57
C LEU A 37 -1.07 6.66 -9.34
N PHE A 38 -1.81 6.33 -8.29
CA PHE A 38 -2.40 5.00 -8.14
C PHE A 38 -3.68 5.01 -8.97
N THR A 39 -3.57 4.64 -10.24
CA THR A 39 -4.74 4.44 -11.10
C THR A 39 -5.22 3.02 -10.95
N ILE A 40 -6.43 2.83 -10.43
CA ILE A 40 -7.16 1.58 -10.64
C ILE A 40 -7.38 1.48 -12.15
N ASP A 41 -6.81 0.45 -12.78
CA ASP A 41 -6.84 0.31 -14.22
C ASP A 41 -8.28 -0.02 -14.66
N LEU A 42 -8.78 0.65 -15.69
CA LEU A 42 -10.09 0.35 -16.29
C LEU A 42 -10.17 -1.11 -16.77
N ALA A 43 -9.02 -1.72 -17.08
CA ALA A 43 -8.96 -3.16 -17.38
C ALA A 43 -9.32 -4.04 -16.18
N ASP A 44 -9.01 -3.60 -14.96
CA ASP A 44 -9.39 -4.28 -13.71
C ASP A 44 -10.90 -4.08 -13.39
N GLU A 45 -11.53 -3.03 -13.93
CA GLU A 45 -12.98 -2.78 -13.86
C GLU A 45 -13.78 -3.54 -14.95
N ALA A 46 -13.24 -3.64 -16.18
CA ALA A 46 -13.96 -4.16 -17.35
C ALA A 46 -13.94 -5.69 -17.46
N GLY A 47 -12.93 -6.35 -16.87
CA GLY A 47 -12.91 -7.80 -16.76
C GLY A 47 -13.73 -8.23 -15.54
N ASN A 48 -14.79 -9.00 -15.71
CA ASN A 48 -15.56 -9.66 -14.62
C ASN A 48 -14.73 -10.61 -13.71
N VAL A 49 -13.39 -10.56 -13.81
CA VAL A 49 -12.42 -11.29 -13.01
C VAL A 49 -11.65 -10.23 -12.21
N ARG A 50 -12.13 -9.92 -11.01
CA ARG A 50 -11.43 -9.02 -10.08
C ARG A 50 -10.05 -9.60 -9.78
N PRO A 51 -8.94 -8.97 -10.22
CA PRO A 51 -7.63 -9.57 -10.05
C PRO A 51 -7.25 -9.47 -8.58
N TYR A 52 -7.20 -10.62 -7.90
CA TYR A 52 -6.44 -10.72 -6.66
C TYR A 52 -5.01 -11.11 -6.97
N VAL A 53 -4.08 -10.71 -6.11
CA VAL A 53 -2.67 -11.07 -6.22
C VAL A 53 -2.27 -11.84 -4.97
N GLN A 54 -1.71 -13.03 -5.14
CA GLN A 54 -1.10 -13.79 -4.05
C GLN A 54 0.37 -13.43 -3.87
N TRP A 55 0.77 -13.42 -2.61
CA TRP A 55 2.09 -13.06 -2.14
C TRP A 55 2.56 -14.09 -1.13
N LYS A 56 3.86 -14.38 -1.16
CA LYS A 56 4.55 -14.99 -0.03
C LYS A 56 5.03 -13.91 0.90
N VAL A 57 4.81 -14.11 2.18
CA VAL A 57 5.38 -13.29 3.23
C VAL A 57 6.56 -14.03 3.80
N LEU A 58 7.75 -13.44 3.71
CA LEU A 58 8.97 -13.96 4.27
C LEU A 58 9.37 -13.13 5.50
N VAL A 59 9.74 -13.80 6.57
CA VAL A 59 10.36 -13.20 7.75
C VAL A 59 11.65 -13.97 7.98
N ARG A 60 12.79 -13.26 8.05
CA ARG A 60 14.13 -13.89 8.14
C ARG A 60 14.38 -14.92 7.02
N ASN A 61 13.94 -14.60 5.80
CA ASN A 61 14.08 -15.43 4.60
C ASN A 61 13.32 -16.77 4.65
N GLU A 62 12.37 -16.94 5.58
CA GLU A 62 11.51 -18.12 5.67
C GLU A 62 10.05 -17.71 5.42
N GLU A 63 9.30 -18.56 4.70
CA GLU A 63 7.87 -18.34 4.45
C GLU A 63 7.09 -18.38 5.77
N PHE A 64 6.58 -17.23 6.17
CA PHE A 64 5.88 -17.01 7.44
C PHE A 64 4.36 -16.98 7.25
N LEU A 65 3.87 -16.27 6.23
CA LEU A 65 2.45 -16.13 5.89
C LEU A 65 2.25 -16.21 4.37
N LYS A 66 1.01 -16.44 3.96
CA LYS A 66 0.51 -16.11 2.63
C LYS A 66 -0.33 -14.85 2.74
N LEU A 67 -0.17 -13.96 1.78
CA LEU A 67 -0.98 -12.75 1.66
C LEU A 67 -1.74 -12.82 0.35
N THR A 68 -3.01 -12.46 0.37
CA THR A 68 -3.79 -12.15 -0.83
C THR A 68 -4.22 -10.71 -0.75
N THR A 69 -4.00 -9.93 -1.81
CA THR A 69 -4.54 -8.58 -1.92
C THR A 69 -5.53 -8.51 -3.07
N GLY A 70 -6.53 -7.65 -2.96
CA GLY A 70 -7.53 -7.46 -4.00
C GLY A 70 -8.26 -6.14 -3.89
N ILE A 71 -9.09 -5.89 -4.89
CA ILE A 71 -9.90 -4.68 -5.03
C ILE A 71 -11.35 -5.10 -5.22
N ASP A 72 -12.24 -4.59 -4.38
CA ASP A 72 -13.68 -4.75 -4.52
C ASP A 72 -14.36 -3.41 -4.76
N LEU A 73 -15.44 -3.41 -5.55
CA LEU A 73 -16.32 -2.26 -5.72
C LEU A 73 -17.25 -2.14 -4.52
N VAL A 74 -17.52 -0.91 -4.07
CA VAL A 74 -18.55 -0.66 -3.07
C VAL A 74 -19.91 -0.71 -3.76
N GLU A 75 -20.79 -1.59 -3.29
CA GLU A 75 -22.14 -1.74 -3.88
C GLU A 75 -22.90 -0.40 -3.89
N GLY A 76 -23.43 -0.03 -5.05
CA GLY A 76 -24.19 1.20 -5.24
C GLY A 76 -23.36 2.49 -5.33
N LYS A 77 -22.03 2.39 -5.43
CA LYS A 77 -21.14 3.56 -5.58
C LYS A 77 -20.01 3.31 -6.58
N GLU A 78 -20.13 3.93 -7.75
CA GLU A 78 -19.22 3.69 -8.89
C GLU A 78 -17.79 4.23 -8.72
N ASP A 79 -17.56 5.09 -7.73
CA ASP A 79 -16.26 5.75 -7.49
C ASP A 79 -15.61 5.37 -6.15
N GLU A 80 -16.17 4.40 -5.43
CA GLU A 80 -15.63 3.92 -4.16
C GLU A 80 -15.17 2.47 -4.26
N PHE A 81 -13.95 2.22 -3.80
CA PHE A 81 -13.30 0.92 -3.86
C PHE A 81 -12.83 0.48 -2.47
N ILE A 82 -12.78 -0.82 -2.24
CA ILE A 82 -12.18 -1.44 -1.06
C ILE A 82 -10.92 -2.16 -1.51
N LEU A 83 -9.77 -1.60 -1.12
CA LEU A 83 -8.50 -2.30 -1.21
C LEU A 83 -8.39 -3.18 0.02
N TRP A 84 -8.27 -4.49 -0.15
CA TRP A 84 -8.16 -5.43 0.96
C TRP A 84 -6.89 -6.27 0.89
N ALA A 85 -6.37 -6.62 2.06
CA ALA A 85 -5.26 -7.54 2.25
C ALA A 85 -5.64 -8.58 3.31
N ASP A 86 -5.54 -9.86 2.97
CA ASP A 86 -5.88 -10.99 3.81
C ASP A 86 -4.65 -11.90 3.99
N TYR A 87 -4.21 -12.04 5.23
CA TYR A 87 -3.04 -12.80 5.63
C TYR A 87 -3.44 -14.09 6.33
N LYS A 88 -2.92 -15.21 5.83
CA LYS A 88 -3.18 -16.55 6.33
C LYS A 88 -1.89 -17.31 6.59
N PRO A 89 -1.84 -18.18 7.61
CA PRO A 89 -0.70 -19.08 7.78
C PRO A 89 -0.56 -20.01 6.57
N PRO A 90 0.67 -20.29 6.09
CA PRO A 90 0.88 -21.14 4.92
C PRO A 90 0.53 -22.60 5.24
N ASN A 91 0.73 -23.00 6.50
CA ASN A 91 0.27 -24.26 7.07
C ASN A 91 0.08 -24.07 8.60
N PRO A 92 -1.14 -24.23 9.14
CA PRO A 92 -1.41 -24.01 10.56
C PRO A 92 -0.63 -24.93 11.50
N LEU A 93 -0.12 -26.07 11.01
CA LEU A 93 0.66 -27.04 11.79
C LEU A 93 2.17 -26.76 11.82
N LYS A 94 2.69 -25.91 10.92
CA LYS A 94 4.14 -25.63 10.77
C LYS A 94 4.56 -24.22 11.16
N GLN A 95 3.63 -23.40 11.63
CA GLN A 95 3.95 -22.03 12.05
C GLN A 95 4.89 -22.08 13.27
N LYS A 96 6.02 -21.36 13.19
CA LYS A 96 7.00 -21.29 14.29
C LYS A 96 6.37 -20.56 15.47
N LYS A 97 5.84 -21.36 16.42
CA LYS A 97 5.13 -20.91 17.63
C LYS A 97 5.97 -19.99 18.53
N ASP A 98 7.29 -20.07 18.41
CA ASP A 98 8.25 -19.40 19.28
C ASP A 98 8.37 -17.89 19.02
N PHE A 99 7.82 -17.36 17.91
CA PHE A 99 7.93 -15.95 17.57
C PHE A 99 6.58 -15.22 17.62
N LEU A 100 5.66 -15.53 16.70
CA LEU A 100 4.32 -14.94 16.64
C LEU A 100 3.38 -15.95 15.99
N TRP A 101 2.31 -16.33 16.68
CA TRP A 101 1.25 -17.15 16.11
C TRP A 101 0.07 -16.25 15.73
N LEU A 102 0.10 -15.82 14.48
CA LEU A 102 -0.97 -15.03 13.86
C LEU A 102 -2.00 -15.99 13.26
N LYS A 103 -3.22 -15.96 13.81
CA LYS A 103 -4.35 -16.75 13.31
C LYS A 103 -4.94 -16.15 12.05
N HIS A 104 -5.13 -14.84 12.07
CA HIS A 104 -5.75 -14.08 10.99
C HIS A 104 -5.32 -12.63 11.07
N LEU A 105 -5.04 -12.04 9.93
CA LEU A 105 -4.79 -10.62 9.80
C LEU A 105 -5.46 -10.14 8.52
N ARG A 106 -6.32 -9.12 8.65
CA ARG A 106 -7.01 -8.51 7.52
C ARG A 106 -6.96 -7.01 7.64
N SER A 107 -6.65 -6.32 6.55
CA SER A 107 -6.78 -4.87 6.45
C SER A 107 -7.61 -4.50 5.24
N GLU A 108 -8.39 -3.43 5.38
CA GLU A 108 -9.25 -2.89 4.34
C GLU A 108 -9.15 -1.37 4.34
N PHE A 109 -8.99 -0.81 3.15
CA PHE A 109 -8.93 0.63 2.93
C PHE A 109 -10.00 0.99 1.92
N LYS A 110 -10.90 1.85 2.36
CA LYS A 110 -11.93 2.39 1.49
C LYS A 110 -11.38 3.64 0.84
N VAL A 111 -11.30 3.66 -0.48
CA VAL A 111 -10.70 4.75 -1.25
C VAL A 111 -11.66 5.27 -2.32
N HIS A 112 -11.56 6.54 -2.65
CA HIS A 112 -12.18 7.13 -3.82
C HIS A 112 -11.37 6.83 -5.09
N ARG A 113 -11.99 6.93 -6.28
CA ARG A 113 -11.32 6.80 -7.59
C ARG A 113 -10.08 7.69 -7.73
N ASP A 114 -10.11 8.88 -7.12
CA ASP A 114 -9.00 9.85 -7.13
C ASP A 114 -7.85 9.50 -6.16
N GLY A 115 -7.99 8.41 -5.38
CA GLY A 115 -7.01 7.93 -4.41
C GLY A 115 -7.19 8.48 -2.99
N ASP A 116 -8.22 9.29 -2.73
CA ASP A 116 -8.52 9.78 -1.39
C ASP A 116 -8.97 8.64 -0.47
N LEU A 117 -8.38 8.55 0.72
CA LEU A 117 -8.79 7.59 1.73
C LEU A 117 -10.08 8.06 2.42
N LEU A 118 -11.06 7.18 2.51
CA LEU A 118 -12.39 7.44 3.08
C LEU A 118 -12.58 6.74 4.44
N ALA A 119 -12.04 5.52 4.58
CA ALA A 119 -12.09 4.75 5.81
C ALA A 119 -10.96 3.71 5.84
N ALA A 120 -10.62 3.24 7.05
CA ALA A 120 -9.67 2.16 7.24
C ALA A 120 -10.16 1.19 8.31
N TYR A 121 -9.98 -0.09 8.03
CA TYR A 121 -10.30 -1.18 8.93
C TYR A 121 -9.12 -2.15 9.01
N ALA A 122 -8.85 -2.67 10.20
CA ALA A 122 -7.86 -3.70 10.42
C ALA A 122 -8.32 -4.65 11.52
N ARG A 123 -8.16 -5.95 11.30
CA ARG A 123 -8.41 -6.99 12.29
C ARG A 123 -7.20 -7.91 12.42
N VAL A 124 -6.74 -8.09 13.64
CA VAL A 124 -5.59 -8.90 13.99
C VAL A 124 -6.02 -9.90 15.05
N SER A 125 -5.83 -11.19 14.80
CA SER A 125 -6.05 -12.25 15.79
C SER A 125 -4.75 -13.00 16.04
N ILE A 126 -4.26 -12.89 17.27
CA ILE A 126 -3.03 -13.52 17.77
C ILE A 126 -3.42 -14.60 18.77
N GLU A 127 -2.82 -15.78 18.65
CA GLU A 127 -3.01 -16.88 19.61
C GLU A 127 -1.83 -17.02 20.57
N SER A 128 -0.61 -16.71 20.11
CA SER A 128 0.56 -16.67 20.97
C SER A 128 1.62 -15.69 20.48
N PHE A 129 2.41 -15.17 21.41
CA PHE A 129 3.56 -14.31 21.12
C PHE A 129 4.74 -14.75 21.97
N ARG A 130 5.91 -14.95 21.34
CA ARG A 130 7.14 -15.44 22.01
C ARG A 130 6.92 -16.69 22.88
N GLY A 131 6.10 -17.63 22.40
CA GLY A 131 5.75 -18.86 23.13
C GLY A 131 4.69 -18.72 24.23
N VAL A 132 4.25 -17.51 24.58
CA VAL A 132 3.18 -17.29 25.57
C VAL A 132 1.82 -17.28 24.86
N GLN A 133 0.88 -18.10 25.31
CA GLN A 133 -0.49 -18.10 24.79
C GLN A 133 -1.23 -16.84 25.26
N ILE A 134 -1.59 -15.99 24.30
CA ILE A 134 -2.29 -14.73 24.54
C ILE A 134 -3.35 -14.63 23.44
N PRO A 135 -4.54 -15.24 23.64
CA PRO A 135 -5.63 -15.07 22.71
C PRO A 135 -6.05 -13.59 22.77
N LEU A 136 -5.66 -12.85 21.73
CA LEU A 136 -5.87 -11.43 21.59
C LEU A 136 -6.45 -11.18 20.20
N THR A 137 -7.67 -10.65 20.14
CA THR A 137 -8.21 -10.08 18.91
C THR A 137 -8.24 -8.57 19.03
N MET A 138 -7.76 -7.88 18.01
CA MET A 138 -7.77 -6.44 17.91
C MET A 138 -8.46 -6.05 16.63
N GLU A 139 -9.39 -5.11 16.73
CA GLU A 139 -10.12 -4.54 15.61
C GLU A 139 -9.98 -3.02 15.67
N MET A 140 -9.39 -2.44 14.63
CA MET A 140 -9.33 -1.00 14.45
C MET A 140 -10.28 -0.63 13.31
N ASN A 141 -11.17 0.30 13.57
CA ASN A 141 -12.05 0.88 12.55
C ASN A 141 -12.00 2.40 12.65
N GLY A 142 -11.98 3.10 11.54
CA GLY A 142 -12.15 4.54 11.54
C GLY A 142 -12.65 5.08 10.22
N GLU A 143 -13.34 6.21 10.31
CA GLU A 143 -13.80 7.00 9.18
C GLU A 143 -12.96 8.27 9.06
N ILE A 144 -12.86 8.78 7.85
CA ILE A 144 -12.20 10.05 7.58
C ILE A 144 -13.25 11.14 7.41
N LYS A 145 -13.26 12.10 8.32
CA LYS A 145 -14.16 13.25 8.32
C LYS A 145 -13.35 14.51 8.45
N ASN A 146 -13.58 15.49 7.58
CA ASN A 146 -12.85 16.75 7.59
C ASN A 146 -11.31 16.56 7.57
N ARG A 147 -10.82 15.55 6.84
CA ARG A 147 -9.39 15.16 6.75
C ARG A 147 -8.78 14.64 8.05
N LEU A 148 -9.61 14.29 9.03
CA LEU A 148 -9.19 13.61 10.23
C LEU A 148 -9.70 12.17 10.18
N PHE A 149 -8.78 11.22 10.34
CA PHE A 149 -9.12 9.83 10.62
C PHE A 149 -9.49 9.72 12.09
N HIS A 150 -10.64 9.12 12.40
CA HIS A 150 -11.14 8.92 13.75
C HIS A 150 -11.14 7.43 14.09
N PRO A 151 -10.02 6.86 14.59
CA PRO A 151 -9.93 5.45 14.86
C PRO A 151 -10.55 5.08 16.21
N VAL A 152 -11.17 3.91 16.22
CA VAL A 152 -11.63 3.22 17.41
C VAL A 152 -10.98 1.84 17.42
N LEU A 153 -10.27 1.54 18.49
CA LEU A 153 -9.64 0.24 18.72
C LEU A 153 -10.50 -0.57 19.67
N THR A 154 -10.92 -1.75 19.24
CA THR A 154 -11.58 -2.75 20.09
C THR A 154 -10.62 -3.90 20.31
N THR A 155 -10.30 -4.19 21.57
CA THR A 155 -9.48 -5.33 21.96
C THR A 155 -10.36 -6.35 22.67
N ASP A 156 -10.17 -7.62 22.34
CA ASP A 156 -10.84 -8.75 22.97
C ASP A 156 -9.77 -9.70 23.52
N THR A 157 -9.83 -9.91 24.83
CA THR A 157 -8.84 -10.64 25.62
C THR A 157 -9.54 -11.53 26.63
N LEU A 158 -8.79 -12.37 27.35
CA LEU A 158 -9.32 -13.16 28.47
C LEU A 158 -9.96 -12.30 29.59
N ALA A 159 -9.59 -11.03 29.69
CA ALA A 159 -10.17 -10.09 30.66
C ALA A 159 -11.49 -9.44 30.18
N GLY A 160 -11.93 -9.76 28.96
CA GLY A 160 -13.10 -9.18 28.31
C GLY A 160 -12.75 -8.23 27.17
N GLN A 161 -13.80 -7.71 26.55
CA GLN A 161 -13.72 -6.77 25.44
C GLN A 161 -13.59 -5.33 25.96
N LYS A 162 -12.70 -4.55 25.37
CA LYS A 162 -12.50 -3.13 25.67
C LYS A 162 -12.45 -2.33 24.37
N THR A 163 -13.22 -1.25 24.31
CA THR A 163 -13.16 -0.29 23.21
C THR A 163 -12.47 0.98 23.67
N ILE A 164 -11.49 1.43 22.90
CA ILE A 164 -10.62 2.57 23.18
C ILE A 164 -10.70 3.51 21.98
N PRO A 165 -11.32 4.69 22.12
CA PRO A 165 -11.21 5.72 21.10
C PRO A 165 -9.77 6.19 21.06
N LEU A 166 -9.19 6.26 19.86
CA LEU A 166 -7.85 6.80 19.65
C LEU A 166 -7.95 8.27 19.25
N SER A 167 -6.88 9.02 19.48
CA SER A 167 -6.81 10.43 19.08
C SER A 167 -7.00 10.55 17.56
N PRO A 168 -7.82 11.49 17.08
CA PRO A 168 -7.95 11.74 15.64
C PRO A 168 -6.61 12.14 15.02
N MET A 169 -6.39 11.76 13.78
CA MET A 169 -5.12 12.00 13.08
C MET A 169 -5.34 12.60 11.71
N GLN A 170 -4.44 13.48 11.30
CA GLN A 170 -4.53 14.12 9.99
C GLN A 170 -4.23 13.13 8.87
N VAL A 171 -5.11 13.06 7.87
CA VAL A 171 -4.89 12.31 6.63
C VAL A 171 -4.56 13.30 5.52
N PRO A 172 -3.48 13.08 4.75
CA PRO A 172 -3.16 14.01 3.67
C PRO A 172 -4.15 13.95 2.53
N VAL A 173 -4.22 15.05 1.78
CA VAL A 173 -5.11 15.25 0.65
C VAL A 173 -4.39 14.79 -0.63
N ASN A 174 -5.08 14.09 -1.54
CA ASN A 174 -4.58 13.77 -2.88
C ASN A 174 -3.26 13.00 -2.89
N GLY A 175 -3.23 11.84 -2.26
CA GLY A 175 -2.07 10.98 -2.35
C GLY A 175 -2.40 9.57 -1.93
N GLY A 176 -1.93 8.60 -2.73
CA GLY A 176 -1.81 7.24 -2.25
C GLY A 176 -1.07 7.24 -0.92
N MET A 177 -1.42 6.34 -0.03
CA MET A 177 -0.78 6.19 1.27
C MET A 177 0.19 5.03 1.21
N PHE A 178 1.39 5.19 1.75
CA PHE A 178 2.31 4.07 1.84
C PHE A 178 1.85 3.16 2.98
N GLN A 179 1.66 1.88 2.65
CA GLN A 179 1.16 0.87 3.58
C GLN A 179 2.15 -0.29 3.63
N PRO A 180 2.90 -0.43 4.74
CA PRO A 180 3.97 -1.43 4.86
C PRO A 180 3.48 -2.87 4.68
N PHE A 181 2.23 -3.12 5.08
CA PHE A 181 1.55 -4.41 5.06
C PHE A 181 0.39 -4.46 4.06
N HIS A 182 0.44 -3.66 3.01
CA HIS A 182 -0.55 -3.71 1.95
C HIS A 182 0.12 -3.34 0.61
N PRO A 183 0.75 -4.30 -0.07
CA PRO A 183 1.42 -4.03 -1.33
C PRO A 183 0.37 -3.67 -2.38
N VAL A 184 0.57 -2.52 -3.02
CA VAL A 184 -0.22 -2.12 -4.19
C VAL A 184 0.11 -3.03 -5.37
N HIS A 185 -0.85 -3.26 -6.26
CA HIS A 185 -0.67 -4.19 -7.38
C HIS A 185 0.25 -3.64 -8.47
N ARG A 186 0.12 -2.34 -8.74
CA ARG A 186 0.86 -1.63 -9.79
C ARG A 186 1.20 -0.20 -9.38
N ILE A 187 2.30 0.31 -9.91
CA ILE A 187 2.74 1.70 -9.79
C ILE A 187 3.24 2.15 -11.17
N MET A 188 2.59 3.17 -11.75
CA MET A 188 2.92 3.68 -13.08
C MET A 188 3.69 5.00 -13.02
N GLY A 189 4.34 5.37 -14.12
CA GLY A 189 5.01 6.67 -14.27
C GLY A 189 6.26 6.85 -13.41
N LEU A 190 6.92 5.76 -13.03
CA LEU A 190 8.19 5.81 -12.33
C LEU A 190 9.32 6.13 -13.32
N PHE A 191 10.26 6.97 -12.88
CA PHE A 191 11.48 7.25 -13.61
C PHE A 191 12.65 7.46 -12.65
N PRO A 192 13.88 7.12 -13.05
CA PRO A 192 15.09 7.29 -12.25
C PRO A 192 15.21 8.66 -11.58
N GLY A 193 15.53 8.68 -10.29
CA GLY A 193 15.77 9.92 -9.54
C GLY A 193 14.52 10.67 -9.10
N ARG A 194 13.32 10.22 -9.48
CA ARG A 194 12.05 10.81 -9.00
C ARG A 194 11.99 10.70 -7.47
N THR A 195 11.59 11.79 -6.82
CA THR A 195 11.35 11.83 -5.37
C THR A 195 9.97 12.40 -5.07
N TRP A 196 9.35 11.90 -4.00
CA TRP A 196 8.12 12.46 -3.45
C TRP A 196 8.03 12.18 -1.95
N VAL A 197 7.23 12.97 -1.26
CA VAL A 197 6.87 12.69 0.13
C VAL A 197 5.48 12.08 0.12
N GLN A 198 5.28 11.03 0.90
CA GLN A 198 4.01 10.34 1.01
C GLN A 198 3.68 10.11 2.48
N PRO A 199 2.40 10.24 2.90
CA PRO A 199 2.00 9.71 4.19
C PRO A 199 2.26 8.22 4.26
N SER A 200 2.71 7.78 5.42
CA SER A 200 2.72 6.39 5.83
C SER A 200 1.72 6.24 6.97
N PHE A 201 0.86 5.24 6.88
CA PHE A 201 -0.09 4.89 7.91
C PHE A 201 -0.06 3.38 8.09
N ASP A 202 0.14 2.97 9.33
CA ASP A 202 0.20 1.56 9.68
C ASP A 202 -0.80 1.24 10.79
N PRO A 203 -2.04 0.85 10.43
CA PRO A 203 -3.05 0.53 11.42
C PRO A 203 -2.68 -0.71 12.26
N LEU A 204 -1.81 -1.58 11.75
CA LEU A 204 -1.37 -2.78 12.44
C LEU A 204 -0.32 -2.44 13.50
N ALA A 205 0.64 -1.59 13.16
CA ALA A 205 1.60 -1.07 14.13
C ALA A 205 0.88 -0.33 15.27
N MET A 206 -0.17 0.44 14.98
CA MET A 206 -1.01 1.07 16.02
C MET A 206 -1.66 0.04 16.95
N ALA A 207 -2.33 -0.95 16.38
CA ALA A 207 -3.05 -1.96 17.16
C ALA A 207 -2.08 -2.71 18.08
N LEU A 208 -0.91 -3.10 17.56
CA LEU A 208 0.10 -3.86 18.30
C LEU A 208 0.81 -3.03 19.37
N SER A 209 1.15 -1.77 19.10
CA SER A 209 1.89 -0.89 20.04
C SER A 209 1.04 -0.53 21.26
N THR A 210 -0.21 -0.18 21.04
CA THR A 210 -1.16 0.19 22.11
C THR A 210 -1.51 -0.98 23.03
N SER A 211 -1.53 -2.21 22.52
CA SER A 211 -1.94 -3.39 23.31
C SER A 211 -0.79 -4.13 24.00
N LEU A 212 0.38 -4.26 23.35
CA LEU A 212 1.46 -5.13 23.84
C LEU A 212 2.39 -4.46 24.84
N ALA A 213 2.48 -3.13 24.84
CA ALA A 213 3.52 -2.43 25.58
C ALA A 213 3.02 -1.30 26.49
N GLY A 214 1.74 -0.88 26.39
CA GLY A 214 1.26 0.32 27.09
C GLY A 214 2.13 1.56 26.78
N LEU A 215 2.84 1.54 25.65
CA LEU A 215 3.73 2.60 25.23
C LEU A 215 2.86 3.70 24.60
N ASP A 216 2.59 4.72 25.39
CA ASP A 216 2.17 6.02 24.88
C ASP A 216 3.24 6.54 23.91
N GLY A 217 2.82 6.91 22.70
CA GLY A 217 3.50 8.01 22.00
C GLY A 217 4.13 7.75 20.63
N GLN A 218 3.87 6.65 19.93
CA GLN A 218 4.21 6.63 18.50
C GLN A 218 3.10 7.26 17.66
N GLU A 219 3.40 8.38 17.02
CA GLU A 219 2.54 8.99 16.01
C GLU A 219 2.30 7.97 14.88
N PRO A 220 1.06 7.49 14.69
CA PRO A 220 0.76 6.44 13.72
C PRO A 220 0.89 6.83 12.26
N VAL A 221 0.92 8.13 12.04
CA VAL A 221 0.98 8.76 10.74
C VAL A 221 2.37 9.37 10.65
N GLY A 222 3.24 8.69 9.92
CA GLY A 222 4.54 9.22 9.56
C GLY A 222 4.51 9.79 8.15
N THR A 223 5.57 10.50 7.78
CA THR A 223 5.87 10.77 6.38
C THR A 223 7.06 9.94 5.95
N VAL A 224 7.00 9.37 4.75
CA VAL A 224 8.13 8.72 4.10
C VAL A 224 8.59 9.55 2.92
N LEU A 225 9.91 9.69 2.79
CA LEU A 225 10.53 10.17 1.57
C LEU A 225 10.73 8.98 0.64
N ALA A 226 10.03 9.00 -0.48
CA ALA A 226 10.19 8.04 -1.55
C ALA A 226 11.18 8.54 -2.59
N LYS A 227 12.04 7.66 -3.09
CA LYS A 227 13.02 7.94 -4.14
C LYS A 227 13.17 6.75 -5.07
N VAL A 228 13.09 6.99 -6.38
CA VAL A 228 13.41 5.97 -7.40
C VAL A 228 14.92 5.91 -7.59
N ARG A 229 15.50 4.71 -7.45
CA ARG A 229 16.92 4.46 -7.73
C ARG A 229 17.26 4.78 -9.19
N ALA A 230 18.52 5.14 -9.43
CA ALA A 230 19.00 5.43 -10.78
C ALA A 230 19.12 4.17 -11.65
N GLY A 231 19.47 3.03 -11.03
CA GLY A 231 19.67 1.76 -11.70
C GLY A 231 18.41 0.89 -11.73
N LEU A 232 18.35 0.02 -12.73
CA LEU A 232 17.38 -1.07 -12.78
C LEU A 232 17.94 -2.29 -12.04
N GLU A 233 17.07 -3.00 -11.33
CA GLU A 233 17.40 -4.26 -10.68
C GLU A 233 16.64 -5.41 -11.33
N SER A 234 17.30 -6.55 -11.49
CA SER A 234 16.69 -7.72 -12.10
C SER A 234 16.02 -8.59 -11.05
N VAL A 235 14.72 -8.83 -11.19
CA VAL A 235 13.95 -9.71 -10.31
C VAL A 235 13.51 -10.94 -11.08
N ASN A 236 13.84 -12.12 -10.53
CA ASN A 236 13.37 -13.39 -11.08
C ASN A 236 11.96 -13.67 -10.58
N TRP A 237 11.01 -13.77 -11.50
CA TRP A 237 9.60 -14.03 -11.21
C TRP A 237 9.04 -15.01 -12.25
N LYS A 238 8.41 -16.10 -11.77
CA LYS A 238 7.91 -17.21 -12.63
C LYS A 238 8.96 -17.76 -13.63
N GLY A 239 10.21 -17.87 -13.18
CA GLY A 239 11.32 -18.36 -14.02
C GLY A 239 11.78 -17.40 -15.12
N LYS A 240 11.24 -16.18 -15.17
CA LYS A 240 11.65 -15.11 -16.07
C LYS A 240 12.29 -13.98 -15.28
N SER A 241 13.20 -13.27 -15.91
CA SER A 241 13.90 -12.14 -15.31
C SER A 241 13.28 -10.83 -15.78
N PHE A 242 12.82 -10.01 -14.84
CA PHE A 242 12.17 -8.72 -15.12
C PHE A 242 13.07 -7.58 -14.66
N ALA A 243 13.27 -6.59 -15.53
CA ALA A 243 13.94 -5.35 -15.15
C ALA A 243 12.97 -4.48 -14.35
N CYS A 244 13.34 -4.15 -13.12
CA CYS A 244 12.51 -3.40 -12.19
C CYS A 244 13.14 -2.06 -11.84
N GLN A 245 12.29 -1.03 -11.71
CA GLN A 245 12.66 0.16 -10.95
C GLN A 245 12.49 -0.14 -9.46
N VAL A 246 13.36 0.44 -8.64
CA VAL A 246 13.31 0.28 -7.19
C VAL A 246 12.98 1.61 -6.55
N ILE A 247 11.90 1.63 -5.77
CA ILE A 247 11.53 2.75 -4.93
C ILE A 247 12.06 2.50 -3.53
N GLU A 248 12.85 3.44 -3.02
CA GLU A 248 13.28 3.50 -1.63
C GLU A 248 12.35 4.41 -0.86
N PHE A 249 11.75 3.92 0.21
CA PHE A 249 11.00 4.70 1.18
C PHE A 249 11.82 4.80 2.46
N ASN A 250 12.07 6.03 2.92
CA ASN A 250 12.79 6.30 4.16
C ASN A 250 11.91 7.14 5.08
N GLY A 251 11.61 6.63 6.27
CA GLY A 251 10.91 7.32 7.35
C GLY A 251 11.71 7.22 8.66
N HIS A 252 11.21 7.85 9.73
CA HIS A 252 11.89 7.92 11.03
C HIS A 252 12.25 6.53 11.61
N GLU A 253 11.40 5.53 11.39
CA GLU A 253 11.56 4.18 11.97
C GLU A 253 11.33 3.04 10.98
N MET A 254 11.34 3.37 9.68
CA MET A 254 10.99 2.43 8.65
C MET A 254 11.76 2.71 7.37
N GLU A 255 12.33 1.66 6.83
CA GLU A 255 12.90 1.63 5.49
C GLU A 255 12.11 0.61 4.67
N ALA A 256 11.73 0.97 3.45
CA ALA A 256 11.13 0.01 2.53
C ALA A 256 11.71 0.11 1.12
N LEU A 257 11.73 -1.02 0.45
CA LEU A 257 12.12 -1.17 -0.94
C LEU A 257 10.97 -1.81 -1.70
N VAL A 258 10.58 -1.22 -2.82
CA VAL A 258 9.52 -1.75 -3.70
C VAL A 258 10.07 -1.91 -5.10
N TRP A 259 10.01 -3.13 -5.64
CA TRP A 259 10.44 -3.45 -7.00
C TRP A 259 9.24 -3.48 -7.93
N VAL A 260 9.30 -2.63 -8.95
CA VAL A 260 8.22 -2.39 -9.90
C VAL A 260 8.71 -2.70 -11.31
N ASP A 261 8.06 -3.63 -12.00
CA ASP A 261 8.34 -3.95 -13.40
C ASP A 261 8.25 -2.70 -14.28
N VAL A 262 9.30 -2.45 -15.07
CA VAL A 262 9.39 -1.27 -15.94
C VAL A 262 8.30 -1.28 -17.02
N VAL A 263 7.88 -2.46 -17.49
CA VAL A 263 6.98 -2.59 -18.63
C VAL A 263 5.52 -2.40 -18.23
N HIS A 264 5.06 -3.14 -17.22
CA HIS A 264 3.64 -3.16 -16.85
C HIS A 264 3.34 -2.42 -15.54
N GLY A 265 4.37 -1.88 -14.87
CA GLY A 265 4.24 -1.25 -13.57
C GLY A 265 3.88 -2.23 -12.44
N ALA A 266 3.94 -3.53 -12.67
CA ALA A 266 3.58 -4.54 -11.68
C ALA A 266 4.54 -4.53 -10.50
N VAL A 267 4.02 -4.44 -9.29
CA VAL A 267 4.84 -4.64 -8.08
C VAL A 267 5.12 -6.13 -7.94
N LEU A 268 6.40 -6.50 -7.95
CA LEU A 268 6.85 -7.90 -7.86
C LEU A 268 7.37 -8.27 -6.48
N ARG A 269 7.90 -7.29 -5.75
CA ARG A 269 8.51 -7.48 -4.43
C ARG A 269 8.39 -6.21 -3.60
N GLN A 270 8.15 -6.36 -2.31
CA GLN A 270 8.22 -5.27 -1.33
C GLN A 270 8.94 -5.78 -0.08
N LYS A 271 9.97 -5.07 0.35
CA LYS A 271 10.74 -5.40 1.56
C LYS A 271 10.63 -4.23 2.51
N VAL A 272 10.23 -4.48 3.74
CA VAL A 272 10.08 -3.48 4.80
C VAL A 272 10.95 -3.88 5.97
N LYS A 273 11.63 -2.90 6.54
CA LYS A 273 12.44 -3.03 7.74
C LYS A 273 12.03 -1.95 8.72
N PHE A 274 11.68 -2.36 9.94
CA PHE A 274 11.33 -1.46 11.03
C PHE A 274 12.48 -1.31 12.02
N SER A 275 12.48 -0.24 12.81
CA SER A 275 13.33 -0.07 13.99
C SER A 275 13.19 -1.32 14.89
N GLY A 276 14.31 -1.96 15.25
CA GLY A 276 14.29 -3.21 16.07
C GLY A 276 14.46 -4.53 15.31
N ALA A 277 14.98 -4.50 14.08
CA ALA A 277 15.39 -5.68 13.29
C ALA A 277 14.24 -6.62 12.85
N PHE A 278 13.00 -6.12 12.87
CA PHE A 278 11.90 -6.80 12.20
C PHE A 278 11.98 -6.50 10.70
N GLU A 279 12.26 -7.54 9.92
CA GLU A 279 12.28 -7.48 8.47
C GLU A 279 11.17 -8.36 7.92
N TRP A 280 10.40 -7.78 7.00
CA TRP A 280 9.27 -8.40 6.34
C TRP A 280 9.41 -8.24 4.84
N GLU A 281 9.28 -9.34 4.11
CA GLU A 281 9.38 -9.32 2.66
C GLU A 281 8.15 -9.95 2.03
N LEU A 282 7.57 -9.25 1.07
CA LEU A 282 6.43 -9.65 0.27
C LEU A 282 6.94 -9.98 -1.13
N VAL A 283 6.71 -11.21 -1.58
CA VAL A 283 7.12 -11.68 -2.92
C VAL A 283 5.90 -12.13 -3.68
N ARG A 284 5.65 -11.54 -4.84
CA ARG A 284 4.49 -11.86 -5.68
C ARG A 284 4.59 -13.27 -6.25
N ILE A 285 3.49 -14.01 -6.22
CA ILE A 285 3.37 -15.38 -6.77
C ILE A 285 2.72 -15.36 -8.16
N ASP A 286 1.73 -14.48 -8.37
CA ASP A 286 0.74 -14.53 -9.46
C ASP A 286 0.88 -13.47 -10.54
#